data_AF-A0A7C7I2I6-F1
#
_entry.id   AF-A0A7C7I2I6-F1
#
_cell.length_a   1.000
_cell.length_b   1.000
_cell.length_c   1.000
_cell.angle_alpha   90.00
_cell.angle_beta   90.00
_cell.angle_gamma   90.00
#
_symmetry.space_group_name_H-M   'P 1'
#
loop_
_entity.id
_entity.type
_entity.pdbx_description
1 polymer ?
#
loop_
_entity_poly.entity_id
_entity_poly.type
_entity_poly.pdbx_seq_one_letter_code
_entity_poly.pdbx_strand_id
1 'polypeptide(L)' 'AISLTADEDELVERLIKRGKESGRSDDTPEVIRNRQKIYWEQTAPLLDFYRGKGILKEVDGSGEIPEITERILDVLK' A
#
# COMPACT_ATOMS: atom_id res chain seq x y z
N ALA A 1 0.95 13.35 6.83
CA ALA A 1 1.48 12.07 6.32
C ALA A 1 0.29 11.24 5.84
N ILE A 2 0.38 10.61 4.68
CA ILE A 2 -0.70 9.76 4.14
C ILE A 2 -0.24 8.30 4.15
N SER A 3 -1.11 7.40 4.59
CA SER A 3 -0.95 5.95 4.46
C SER A 3 -2.11 5.38 3.65
N LEU A 4 -1.79 4.69 2.56
CA LEU A 4 -2.78 3.91 1.82
C LEU A 4 -2.86 2.52 2.42
N THR A 5 -4.07 2.14 2.81
CA THR A 5 -4.40 0.79 3.30
C THR A 5 -5.01 -0.02 2.16
N ALA A 6 -4.77 -1.32 2.15
CA ALA A 6 -5.37 -2.23 1.18
C ALA A 6 -5.32 -3.65 1.76
N ASP A 7 -6.22 -4.50 1.29
CA ASP A 7 -6.21 -5.92 1.62
C ASP A 7 -4.94 -6.61 1.10
N GLU A 8 -4.38 -7.54 1.90
CA GLU A 8 -3.12 -8.20 1.56
C GLU A 8 -3.27 -9.10 0.32
N ASP A 9 -4.37 -9.85 0.22
CA ASP A 9 -4.61 -10.74 -0.90
C ASP A 9 -4.84 -9.92 -2.18
N GLU A 10 -5.57 -8.81 -2.10
CA GLU A 10 -5.73 -7.86 -3.21
C GLU A 10 -4.39 -7.28 -3.68
N LEU A 11 -3.50 -6.90 -2.76
CA LEU A 11 -2.17 -6.39 -3.09
C LEU A 11 -1.32 -7.45 -3.81
N VAL A 12 -1.36 -8.70 -3.34
CA VAL A 12 -0.64 -9.81 -3.97
C VAL A 12 -1.13 -10.02 -5.40
N GLU A 13 -2.44 -10.03 -5.62
CA GLU A 13 -3.03 -10.17 -6.97
C GLU A 13 -2.59 -9.04 -7.91
N ARG A 14 -2.65 -7.78 -7.44
CA ARG A 14 -2.22 -6.60 -8.20
C ARG A 14 -0.74 -6.69 -8.61
N LEU A 15 0.13 -7.15 -7.71
CA LEU A 15 1.56 -7.28 -7.97
C LEU A 15 1.87 -8.42 -8.95
N ILE A 16 1.18 -9.56 -8.84
CA ILE A 16 1.31 -10.67 -9.81
C ILE A 16 0.88 -10.20 -11.21
N LYS A 17 -0.23 -9.46 -11.30
CA LYS A 17 -0.72 -8.89 -12.56
C LYS A 17 0.34 -7.95 -13.18
N ARG A 18 0.94 -7.08 -12.37
CA ARG A 18 2.04 -6.21 -12.81
C ARG A 18 3.22 -7.00 -13.37
N GLY A 19 3.65 -8.07 -12.69
CA GLY A 19 4.72 -8.95 -13.17
C GLY A 19 4.47 -9.48 -14.59
N LYS A 20 3.24 -9.93 -14.86
CA LYS A 20 2.80 -10.44 -16.16
C LYS A 20 2.78 -9.35 -17.24
N GLU A 21 2.30 -8.16 -16.91
CA GLU A 21 2.11 -7.07 -17.88
C GLU A 21 3.39 -6.30 -18.20
N SER A 22 4.26 -6.08 -17.21
CA SER A 22 5.47 -5.27 -17.36
C SER A 22 6.75 -6.11 -17.57
N GLY A 23 6.67 -7.44 -17.48
CA GLY A 23 7.83 -8.33 -17.55
C GLY A 23 8.74 -8.27 -16.31
N ARG A 24 8.21 -7.82 -15.15
CA ARG A 24 8.96 -7.77 -13.89
C ARG A 24 9.09 -9.18 -13.31
N SER A 25 10.30 -9.72 -13.37
CA SER A 25 10.59 -11.09 -12.91
C SER A 25 10.57 -11.27 -11.39
N ASP A 26 10.66 -10.18 -10.61
CA ASP A 26 10.63 -10.20 -9.15
C ASP A 26 9.21 -10.24 -8.56
N ASP A 27 8.16 -10.08 -9.37
CA ASP A 27 6.77 -10.13 -8.92
C ASP A 27 6.25 -11.58 -8.84
N THR A 28 6.94 -12.42 -8.06
CA THR A 28 6.52 -13.79 -7.73
C THR A 28 5.84 -13.84 -6.35
N PRO A 29 4.93 -14.81 -6.08
CA PRO A 29 4.25 -14.91 -4.79
C PRO A 29 5.19 -14.94 -3.59
N GLU A 30 6.31 -15.67 -3.69
CA GLU A 30 7.32 -15.78 -2.63
C GLU A 30 8.00 -14.43 -2.36
N VAL A 31 8.45 -13.75 -3.41
CA VAL A 31 9.12 -12.45 -3.29
C VAL A 31 8.17 -11.38 -2.77
N ILE A 32 6.93 -11.37 -3.25
CA ILE A 32 5.88 -10.43 -2.81
C ILE A 32 5.60 -10.60 -1.31
N ARG A 33 5.38 -11.84 -0.84
CA ARG A 33 5.14 -12.10 0.60
C ARG A 33 6.35 -11.71 1.45
N ASN A 34 7.56 -11.99 0.99
CA ASN A 34 8.77 -11.56 1.70
C ASN A 34 8.88 -10.03 1.77
N ARG A 35 8.54 -9.30 0.70
CA ARG A 35 8.51 -7.83 0.69
C ARG A 35 7.46 -7.27 1.66
N GLN A 36 6.28 -7.89 1.73
CA GLN A 36 5.24 -7.51 2.69
C GLN A 36 5.73 -7.70 4.14
N LYS A 37 6.36 -8.84 4.44
CA LYS A 37 6.97 -9.08 5.76
C LYS A 37 7.99 -7.99 6.13
N ILE A 38 8.92 -7.68 5.21
CA ILE A 38 9.93 -6.64 5.44
C ILE A 38 9.29 -5.25 5.62
N TYR A 39 8.23 -4.94 4.86
CA TYR A 39 7.48 -3.69 5.04
C TYR A 39 6.92 -3.58 6.46
N TRP A 40 6.26 -4.63 6.96
CA TRP A 40 5.70 -4.64 8.32
C TRP A 40 6.78 -4.56 9.42
N GLU A 41 7.93 -5.19 9.21
CA GLU A 41 9.04 -5.16 10.18
C GLU A 41 9.79 -3.82 10.21
N GLN A 42 10.01 -3.20 9.04
CA GLN A 42 10.96 -2.10 8.91
C GLN A 42 10.32 -0.76 8.55
N THR A 43 9.20 -0.77 7.82
CA THR A 43 8.56 0.46 7.32
C THR A 43 7.30 0.82 8.11
N ALA A 44 6.45 -0.15 8.45
CA ALA A 44 5.22 0.08 9.20
C ALA A 44 5.43 0.77 10.57
N PRO A 45 6.54 0.61 11.31
CA PRO A 45 6.79 1.37 12.54
C PRO A 45 6.80 2.90 12.34
N LEU A 46 7.02 3.40 11.12
CA LEU A 46 6.89 4.83 10.82
C LEU A 46 5.43 5.33 10.95
N LEU A 47 4.45 4.44 10.78
CA LEU A 47 3.03 4.78 11.00
C LEU A 47 2.81 5.22 12.44
N ASP A 48 3.38 4.50 13.42
CA ASP A 48 3.28 4.86 14.83
C ASP A 48 3.92 6.21 15.14
N PHE A 49 5.07 6.50 14.51
CA PHE A 49 5.72 7.81 14.62
C PHE A 49 4.82 8.96 14.13
N TYR A 50 4.20 8.82 12.95
CA TYR A 50 3.31 9.86 12.43
C TYR A 50 1.95 9.92 13.15
N ARG A 51 1.46 8.78 13.65
CA ARG A 51 0.25 8.69 14.47
C ARG A 51 0.45 9.39 15.81
N GLY A 52 1.60 9.19 16.47
CA GLY A 52 1.96 9.89 17.71
C GLY A 52 2.09 11.42 17.55
N LYS A 53 2.35 11.90 16.34
CA LYS A 53 2.35 13.33 15.99
C LYS A 53 0.96 13.88 15.63
N GLY A 54 -0.07 13.03 15.53
CA GLY A 54 -1.42 13.43 15.13
C GLY A 54 -1.56 13.87 13.67
N ILE A 55 -0.58 13.56 12.81
CA ILE A 55 -0.54 14.01 11.41
C ILE A 55 -0.69 12.87 10.40
N LEU A 56 -0.91 11.64 10.86
CA LEU A 56 -1.19 10.50 9.99
C LEU A 56 -2.65 10.55 9.51
N LYS A 57 -2.84 10.44 8.20
CA LYS A 57 -4.14 10.28 7.54
C LYS A 57 -4.12 8.92 6.83
N GLU A 58 -4.99 8.01 7.25
CA GLU A 58 -5.16 6.70 6.64
C GLU A 58 -6.28 6.78 5.60
N VAL A 59 -6.03 6.23 4.41
CA VAL A 59 -6.95 6.26 3.26
C VAL A 59 -7.08 4.84 2.72
N ASP A 60 -8.32 4.42 2.44
CA ASP A 60 -8.60 3.15 1.77
C ASP A 60 -8.18 3.22 0.29
N GLY A 61 -7.23 2.37 -0.08
CA GLY A 61 -6.65 2.21 -1.43
C GLY A 61 -7.27 1.09 -2.27
N SER A 62 -8.40 0.53 -1.83
CA SER A 62 -9.21 -0.40 -2.61
C SER A 62 -10.24 0.34 -3.48
N GLY A 63 -10.58 -0.24 -4.63
CA GLY A 63 -11.48 0.37 -5.62
C GLY A 63 -10.77 1.02 -6.82
N GLU A 64 -11.51 1.84 -7.56
CA GLU A 64 -11.05 2.47 -8.80
C GLU A 64 -10.14 3.68 -8.52
N ILE A 65 -9.18 3.94 -9.42
CA ILE A 65 -8.21 5.04 -9.28
C ILE A 65 -8.89 6.41 -9.03
N PRO A 66 -9.97 6.79 -9.74
CA PRO A 66 -10.65 8.07 -9.49
C PRO A 66 -11.23 8.17 -8.08
N GLU A 67 -11.80 7.10 -7.55
CA GLU A 67 -12.39 7.07 -6.19
C GLU A 67 -11.31 7.20 -5.13
N ILE A 68 -10.20 6.47 -5.28
CA ILE A 68 -9.05 6.56 -4.37
C ILE A 68 -8.44 7.97 -4.43
N THR A 69 -8.36 8.56 -5.61
CA THR A 69 -7.85 9.93 -5.81
C THR A 69 -8.70 10.95 -5.06
N GLU A 70 -10.03 10.83 -5.14
CA GLU A 70 -10.95 11.70 -4.40
C GLU A 70 -10.74 11.58 -2.87
N ARG A 71 -10.67 10.35 -2.35
CA ARG A 71 -10.40 10.10 -0.91
C ARG A 71 -9.08 10.72 -0.45
N ILE A 72 -8.03 10.65 -1.28
CA ILE A 72 -6.74 11.28 -0.98
C ILE A 72 -6.87 12.80 -0.93
N LEU A 73 -7.57 13.40 -1.90
CA LEU A 73 -7.76 14.85 -1.93
C LEU A 73 -8.58 15.36 -0.75
N ASP A 74 -9.57 14.58 -0.29
CA ASP A 74 -10.39 14.96 0.86
C ASP A 74 -9.61 15.01 2.18
N VAL A 75 -8.60 14.17 2.37
CA VAL A 75 -7.75 14.20 3.58
C VAL A 75 -6.62 15.25 3.52
N LEU A 76 -6.41 15.87 2.36
CA LEU A 76 -5.41 16.91 2.13
C LEU A 76 -5.93 18.34 2.31
N LYS A 77 -7.26 18.51 2.33
CA LYS A 77 -7.94 19.77 2.64
C LYS A 77 -7.80 20.10 4.13
#